data_AF-A0A0Q5MZU4-F1
#
_entry.id   AF-A0A0Q5MZU4-F1
#
_cell.length_a   1.000
_cell.length_b   1.000
_cell.length_c   1.000
_cell.angle_alpha   90.00
_cell.angle_beta   90.00
_cell.angle_gamma   90.00
#
_symmetry.space_group_name_H-M   'P 1'
#
loop_
_entity.id
_entity.type
_entity.pdbx_description
1 polymer ?
#
loop_
_entity_poly.entity_id
_entity_poly.type
_entity_poly.pdbx_seq_one_letter_code
_entity_poly.pdbx_strand_id
1 'polypeptide(L)'
;MAFDIDKFAATSERITWDDLDLDHFKKNPLSADSLRTLRYMADVEYHTVCYTRDLLTTPSHKEDDVSTFMTMWNREEFWHGEALAAILEVHDIKVDYDQLRANRLKLGWRDRLDPVKQGLLGKFVGSDFVAVHMSWGAANEYSAVAAYKRMAELEQDPVLAELLRRIAKQEARHVAFYVSQARERLMKSKKAQKLTRFLLSKVWAPVGSSIMELDDVRFVFGQLMSGVDGRKAAAKLDQNISNLPGMSGLTIFQKALDGLGVRADGAAPSANGSVATA
;
A
#
# COMPACT_ATOMS: atom_id res chain seq x y z
N MET A 1 -11.81 0.26 21.28
CA MET A 1 -11.17 -0.94 21.85
C MET A 1 -9.73 -0.94 21.39
N ALA A 2 -8.80 -1.34 22.26
CA ALA A 2 -7.40 -1.54 21.86
C ALA A 2 -7.32 -2.68 20.85
N PHE A 3 -6.32 -2.66 19.97
CA PHE A 3 -6.07 -3.75 19.03
C PHE A 3 -5.60 -4.98 19.80
N ASP A 4 -6.13 -6.15 19.46
CA ASP A 4 -5.77 -7.43 20.09
C ASP A 4 -4.65 -8.10 19.29
N ILE A 5 -3.41 -7.86 19.72
CA ILE A 5 -2.22 -8.35 19.00
C ILE A 5 -2.07 -9.86 19.06
N ASP A 6 -2.44 -10.48 20.18
CA ASP A 6 -2.37 -11.92 20.37
C ASP A 6 -3.35 -12.63 19.45
N LYS A 7 -4.59 -12.12 19.36
CA LYS A 7 -5.57 -12.62 18.40
C LYS A 7 -5.11 -12.41 16.95
N PHE A 8 -4.52 -11.25 16.64
CA PHE A 8 -3.99 -10.99 15.31
C PHE A 8 -2.92 -12.02 14.93
N ALA A 9 -1.96 -12.26 15.82
CA ALA A 9 -0.90 -13.24 15.60
C ALA A 9 -1.44 -14.67 15.48
N ALA A 10 -2.37 -15.07 16.36
CA ALA A 10 -2.96 -16.41 16.37
C ALA A 10 -3.82 -16.70 15.11
N THR A 11 -4.30 -15.67 14.43
CA THR A 11 -5.15 -15.78 13.23
C THR A 11 -4.45 -15.26 11.98
N SER A 12 -3.13 -15.08 12.01
CA SER A 12 -2.35 -14.69 10.84
C SER A 12 -2.15 -15.89 9.92
N GLU A 13 -2.75 -15.84 8.74
CA GLU A 13 -2.78 -16.95 7.79
C GLU A 13 -2.33 -16.48 6.41
N ARG A 14 -1.79 -17.41 5.63
CA ARG A 14 -1.53 -17.17 4.21
C ARG A 14 -2.87 -16.92 3.52
N ILE A 15 -2.94 -15.94 2.63
CA ILE A 15 -4.11 -15.76 1.79
C ILE A 15 -4.34 -17.01 0.94
N THR A 16 -5.56 -17.52 0.91
CA THR A 16 -5.87 -18.69 0.08
C THR A 16 -6.29 -18.25 -1.30
N TRP A 17 -5.58 -18.72 -2.33
CA TRP A 17 -5.94 -18.56 -3.74
C TRP A 17 -5.87 -19.87 -4.54
N ASP A 18 -5.42 -20.97 -3.92
CA ASP A 18 -5.28 -22.28 -4.58
C ASP A 18 -6.64 -22.89 -4.96
N ASP A 19 -7.73 -22.41 -4.36
CA ASP A 19 -9.11 -22.78 -4.67
C ASP A 19 -9.71 -21.99 -5.84
N LEU A 20 -9.00 -20.98 -6.35
CA LEU A 20 -9.43 -20.18 -7.49
C LEU A 20 -9.06 -20.87 -8.81
N ASP A 21 -9.98 -20.85 -9.77
CA ASP A 21 -9.74 -21.37 -11.13
C ASP A 21 -8.86 -20.40 -11.93
N LEU A 22 -7.55 -20.46 -11.74
CA LEU A 22 -6.62 -19.61 -12.50
C LEU A 22 -6.56 -19.97 -13.99
N ASP A 23 -6.92 -21.21 -14.37
CA ASP A 23 -7.00 -21.64 -15.77
C ASP A 23 -8.10 -20.90 -16.55
N HIS A 24 -9.06 -20.30 -15.85
CA HIS A 24 -10.03 -19.35 -16.41
C HIS A 24 -9.36 -18.26 -17.25
N PHE A 25 -8.21 -17.73 -16.81
CA PHE A 25 -7.51 -16.65 -17.51
C PHE A 25 -6.87 -17.08 -18.83
N LYS A 26 -6.66 -18.39 -19.06
CA LYS A 26 -6.23 -18.88 -20.38
C LYS A 26 -7.31 -18.72 -21.44
N LYS A 27 -8.58 -18.73 -21.02
CA LYS A 27 -9.75 -18.55 -21.89
C LYS A 27 -10.25 -17.11 -21.90
N ASN A 28 -10.10 -16.43 -20.77
CA ASN A 28 -10.56 -15.06 -20.54
C ASN A 28 -9.38 -14.22 -20.02
N PRO A 29 -8.39 -13.91 -20.89
CA PRO A 29 -7.20 -13.19 -20.46
C PRO A 29 -7.55 -11.78 -19.99
N LEU A 30 -6.84 -11.33 -18.96
CA LEU A 30 -6.92 -9.94 -18.50
C LEU A 30 -6.35 -8.99 -19.55
N SER A 31 -6.83 -7.75 -19.56
CA SER A 31 -6.29 -6.74 -20.47
C SER A 31 -4.84 -6.39 -20.11
N ALA A 32 -4.08 -5.88 -21.09
CA ALA A 32 -2.71 -5.42 -20.84
C ALA A 32 -2.64 -4.33 -19.76
N ASP A 33 -3.65 -3.45 -19.71
CA ASP A 33 -3.75 -2.38 -18.71
C ASP A 33 -3.99 -2.97 -17.31
N SER A 34 -4.88 -3.95 -17.20
CA SER A 34 -5.14 -4.70 -15.97
C SER A 34 -3.89 -5.41 -15.45
N LEU A 35 -3.16 -6.08 -16.35
CA LEU A 35 -1.92 -6.78 -16.03
C LEU A 35 -0.81 -5.82 -15.61
N ARG A 36 -0.71 -4.64 -16.23
CA ARG A 36 0.24 -3.58 -15.81
C ARG A 36 -0.07 -3.08 -14.40
N THR A 37 -1.35 -2.86 -14.08
CA THR A 37 -1.76 -2.47 -12.73
C THR A 37 -1.51 -3.58 -11.71
N LEU A 38 -1.84 -4.83 -12.02
CA LEU A 38 -1.55 -5.97 -11.14
C LEU A 38 -0.05 -6.16 -10.91
N ARG A 39 0.76 -5.94 -11.95
CA ARG A 39 2.21 -5.98 -11.84
C ARG A 39 2.74 -4.94 -10.86
N TYR A 40 2.27 -3.69 -10.98
CA TYR A 40 2.61 -2.63 -10.04
C TYR A 40 2.22 -2.99 -8.60
N MET A 41 1.02 -3.55 -8.41
CA MET A 41 0.54 -3.97 -7.08
C MET A 41 1.43 -5.09 -6.52
N ALA A 42 1.78 -6.11 -7.31
CA ALA A 42 2.68 -7.19 -6.90
C ALA A 42 4.10 -6.67 -6.55
N ASP A 43 4.65 -5.77 -7.36
CA ASP A 43 5.96 -5.15 -7.07
C ASP A 43 5.90 -4.35 -5.76
N VAL A 44 4.80 -3.64 -5.48
CA VAL A 44 4.57 -2.95 -4.20
C VAL A 44 4.55 -3.94 -3.03
N GLU A 45 3.80 -5.03 -3.12
CA GLU A 45 3.71 -6.05 -2.05
C GLU A 45 5.08 -6.65 -1.72
N TYR A 46 5.80 -7.11 -2.74
CA TYR A 46 7.13 -7.67 -2.55
C TYR A 46 8.14 -6.67 -2.00
N HIS A 47 7.99 -5.40 -2.40
CA HIS A 47 8.85 -4.35 -1.92
C HIS A 47 8.58 -3.99 -0.46
N THR A 48 7.32 -4.06 -0.04
CA THR A 48 6.90 -3.92 1.37
C THR A 48 7.62 -4.94 2.26
N VAL A 49 7.72 -6.19 1.81
CA VAL A 49 8.50 -7.25 2.51
C VAL A 49 9.98 -6.87 2.65
N CYS A 50 10.55 -6.22 1.64
CA CYS A 50 11.95 -5.75 1.67
C CYS A 50 12.17 -4.57 2.64
N TYR A 51 11.13 -3.81 2.99
CA TYR A 51 11.19 -2.63 3.87
C TYR A 51 11.10 -2.96 5.35
N THR A 52 10.58 -4.13 5.72
CA THR A 52 10.47 -4.58 7.12
C THR A 52 11.81 -4.47 7.85
N ARG A 53 12.94 -4.76 7.17
CA ARG A 53 14.27 -4.55 7.75
C ARG A 53 14.51 -3.10 8.17
N ASP A 54 14.17 -2.15 7.31
CA ASP A 54 14.39 -0.73 7.58
C ASP A 54 13.45 -0.26 8.71
N LEU A 55 12.22 -0.79 8.78
CA LEU A 55 11.28 -0.57 9.89
C LEU A 55 11.79 -1.13 11.23
N LEU A 56 12.40 -2.33 11.21
CA LEU A 56 13.00 -2.96 12.39
C LEU A 56 14.24 -2.21 12.91
N THR A 57 14.85 -1.32 12.12
CA THR A 57 15.95 -0.46 12.60
C THR A 57 15.48 0.83 13.27
N THR A 58 14.17 1.09 13.28
CA THR A 58 13.59 2.28 13.93
C THR A 58 13.28 2.03 15.40
N PRO A 59 13.12 3.06 16.26
CA PRO A 59 12.76 2.86 17.67
C PRO A 59 11.49 2.03 17.91
N SER A 60 10.62 1.90 16.90
CA SER A 60 9.36 1.14 16.96
C SER A 60 9.53 -0.36 17.21
N HIS A 61 10.67 -0.97 16.86
CA HIS A 61 10.90 -2.41 17.09
C HIS A 61 11.05 -2.79 18.57
N LYS A 62 11.23 -1.80 19.46
CA LYS A 62 11.45 -2.01 20.89
C LYS A 62 10.15 -2.30 21.66
N GLU A 63 9.01 -2.24 20.98
CA GLU A 63 7.70 -2.53 21.56
C GLU A 63 7.21 -3.89 21.06
N ASP A 64 6.89 -4.80 21.98
CA ASP A 64 6.58 -6.21 21.67
C ASP A 64 5.41 -6.35 20.70
N ASP A 65 4.35 -5.55 20.89
CA ASP A 65 3.18 -5.53 20.00
C ASP A 65 3.55 -5.15 18.57
N VAL A 66 4.43 -4.15 18.41
CA VAL A 66 4.87 -3.67 17.10
C VAL A 66 5.78 -4.70 16.43
N SER A 67 6.68 -5.32 17.19
CA SER A 67 7.54 -6.39 16.68
C SER A 67 6.72 -7.61 16.21
N THR A 68 5.74 -8.01 17.02
CA THR A 68 4.80 -9.10 16.70
C THR A 68 4.00 -8.76 15.44
N PHE A 69 3.44 -7.55 15.38
CA PHE A 69 2.70 -7.09 14.21
C PHE A 69 3.57 -7.12 12.95
N MET A 70 4.75 -6.50 12.98
CA MET A 70 5.66 -6.42 11.83
C MET A 70 6.06 -7.80 11.31
N THR A 71 6.22 -8.78 12.20
CA THR A 71 6.54 -10.17 11.82
C THR A 71 5.39 -10.82 11.05
N MET A 72 4.17 -10.72 11.58
CA MET A 72 3.00 -11.37 10.98
C MET A 72 2.54 -10.63 9.71
N TRP A 73 2.50 -9.30 9.76
CA TRP A 73 2.24 -8.42 8.64
C TRP A 73 3.19 -8.71 7.47
N ASN A 74 4.51 -8.75 7.70
CA ASN A 74 5.49 -9.04 6.65
C ASN A 74 5.26 -10.41 5.98
N ARG A 75 4.79 -11.40 6.75
CA ARG A 75 4.42 -12.71 6.20
C ARG A 75 3.15 -12.62 5.36
N GLU A 76 2.14 -11.88 5.80
CA GLU A 76 0.90 -11.68 5.05
C GLU A 76 1.15 -10.94 3.72
N GLU A 77 1.93 -9.85 3.73
CA GLU A 77 2.28 -9.10 2.51
C GLU A 77 3.08 -9.94 1.50
N PHE A 78 3.97 -10.81 1.97
CA PHE A 78 4.65 -11.75 1.09
C PHE A 78 3.64 -12.63 0.33
N TRP A 79 2.64 -13.15 1.03
CA TRP A 79 1.63 -14.00 0.40
C TRP A 79 0.64 -13.22 -0.49
N HIS A 80 0.40 -11.94 -0.23
CA HIS A 80 -0.31 -11.06 -1.18
C HIS A 80 0.45 -10.95 -2.50
N GLY A 81 1.77 -10.68 -2.43
CA GLY A 81 2.66 -10.64 -3.60
C GLY A 81 2.64 -11.94 -4.40
N GLU A 82 2.79 -13.09 -3.73
CA GLU A 82 2.73 -14.42 -4.38
C GLU A 82 1.39 -14.68 -5.06
N ALA A 83 0.27 -14.29 -4.44
CA ALA A 83 -1.05 -14.50 -5.02
C ALA A 83 -1.26 -13.67 -6.30
N LEU A 84 -0.78 -12.43 -6.32
CA LEU A 84 -0.80 -11.58 -7.52
C LEU A 84 0.16 -12.11 -8.60
N ALA A 85 1.36 -12.56 -8.19
CA ALA A 85 2.34 -13.16 -9.09
C ALA A 85 1.80 -14.43 -9.76
N ALA A 86 1.02 -15.26 -9.05
CA ALA A 86 0.39 -16.45 -9.62
C ALA A 86 -0.57 -16.11 -10.78
N ILE A 87 -1.36 -15.04 -10.68
CA ILE A 87 -2.21 -14.59 -11.81
C ILE A 87 -1.34 -14.08 -12.96
N LEU A 88 -0.31 -13.30 -12.67
CA LEU A 88 0.60 -12.76 -13.69
C LEU A 88 1.35 -13.88 -14.43
N GLU A 89 1.73 -14.96 -13.74
CA GLU A 89 2.42 -16.11 -14.32
C GLU A 89 1.55 -16.86 -15.34
N VAL A 90 0.23 -16.96 -15.13
CA VAL A 90 -0.70 -17.51 -16.13
C VAL A 90 -0.72 -16.70 -17.43
N HIS A 91 -0.30 -15.43 -17.37
CA HIS A 91 -0.16 -14.53 -18.51
C HIS A 91 1.30 -14.40 -18.98
N ASP A 92 2.17 -15.34 -18.61
CA ASP A 92 3.60 -15.36 -18.92
C ASP A 92 4.40 -14.14 -18.38
N ILE A 93 3.84 -13.43 -17.40
CA ILE A 93 4.50 -12.30 -16.74
C ILE A 93 5.12 -12.77 -15.43
N LYS A 94 6.45 -12.90 -15.41
CA LYS A 94 7.19 -13.30 -14.21
C LYS A 94 7.49 -12.10 -13.31
N VAL A 95 7.12 -12.19 -12.05
CA VAL A 95 7.53 -11.27 -11.00
C VAL A 95 8.65 -11.93 -10.21
N ASP A 96 9.89 -11.54 -10.47
CA ASP A 96 11.05 -12.12 -9.80
C ASP A 96 11.34 -11.39 -8.48
N TYR A 97 10.87 -11.98 -7.38
CA TYR A 97 11.12 -11.49 -6.02
C TYR A 97 12.63 -11.38 -5.71
N ASP A 98 13.44 -12.33 -6.17
CA ASP A 98 14.88 -12.34 -5.91
C ASP A 98 15.59 -11.21 -6.68
N GLN A 99 15.15 -10.91 -7.91
CA GLN A 99 15.65 -9.77 -8.66
C GLN A 99 15.27 -8.43 -7.99
N LEU A 100 14.01 -8.28 -7.54
CA LEU A 100 13.56 -7.11 -6.79
C LEU A 100 14.39 -6.91 -5.52
N ARG A 101 14.56 -7.98 -4.74
CA ARG A 101 15.38 -8.01 -3.52
C ARG A 101 16.85 -7.66 -3.79
N ALA A 102 17.44 -8.21 -4.86
CA ALA A 102 18.84 -7.98 -5.23
C ALA A 102 19.08 -6.53 -5.68
N ASN A 103 18.18 -5.95 -6.49
CA ASN A 103 18.23 -4.55 -6.88
C ASN A 103 18.12 -3.64 -5.64
N ARG A 104 17.28 -4.00 -4.67
CA ARG A 104 17.11 -3.24 -3.45
C ARG A 104 18.30 -3.31 -2.50
N LEU A 105 18.93 -4.47 -2.33
CA LEU A 105 20.16 -4.59 -1.54
C LEU A 105 21.25 -3.64 -2.05
N LYS A 106 21.37 -3.49 -3.38
CA LYS A 106 22.31 -2.55 -4.01
C LYS A 106 21.94 -1.08 -3.76
N LEU A 107 20.65 -0.73 -3.81
CA LEU A 107 20.14 0.61 -3.48
C LEU A 107 20.33 0.95 -2.00
N GLY A 108 20.00 0.04 -1.08
CA GLY A 108 20.13 0.25 0.37
C GLY A 108 21.56 0.50 0.86
N TRP A 109 22.58 0.01 0.15
CA TRP A 109 23.98 0.36 0.42
C TRP A 109 24.34 1.78 -0.04
N ARG A 110 23.75 2.27 -1.14
CA ARG A 110 23.93 3.65 -1.62
C ARG A 110 23.13 4.66 -0.78
N ASP A 111 21.91 4.30 -0.41
CA ASP A 111 20.99 5.09 0.42
C ASP A 111 21.41 5.22 1.90
N ARG A 112 22.28 4.31 2.38
CA ARG A 112 22.88 4.38 3.72
C ARG A 112 23.88 5.53 3.88
N LEU A 113 24.28 6.17 2.78
CA LEU A 113 25.22 7.30 2.75
C LEU A 113 24.52 8.66 2.63
N ASP A 114 23.18 8.72 2.65
CA ASP A 114 22.44 9.97 2.40
C ASP A 114 22.32 10.84 3.68
N PRO A 115 23.00 12.01 3.76
CA PRO A 115 23.06 12.86 4.96
C PRO A 115 21.68 13.39 5.39
N VAL A 116 20.71 13.41 4.47
CA VAL A 116 19.33 13.88 4.72
C VAL A 116 18.60 12.99 5.73
N LYS A 117 18.84 11.66 5.70
CA LYS A 117 18.22 10.71 6.63
C LYS A 117 18.79 10.88 8.05
N GLN A 118 20.08 11.16 8.18
CA GLN A 118 20.73 11.41 9.48
C GLN A 118 20.24 12.72 10.13
N GLY A 119 20.04 13.78 9.35
CA GLY A 119 19.55 15.07 9.87
C GLY A 119 18.07 15.05 10.29
N LEU A 120 17.25 14.20 9.67
CA LEU A 120 15.87 13.93 10.06
C LEU A 120 15.82 13.07 11.34
N LEU A 121 16.54 11.93 11.37
CA LEU A 121 16.70 11.06 12.55
C LEU A 121 17.22 11.81 13.79
N GLY A 122 18.15 12.75 13.63
CA GLY A 122 18.70 13.55 14.73
C GLY A 122 17.71 14.51 15.42
N LYS A 123 16.56 14.83 14.80
CA LYS A 123 15.49 15.66 15.39
C LYS A 123 14.32 14.84 15.94
N PHE A 124 14.29 13.54 15.67
CA PHE A 124 13.23 12.62 16.09
C PHE A 124 13.59 11.98 17.44
N VAL A 125 12.72 12.13 18.44
CA VAL A 125 12.93 11.56 19.78
C VAL A 125 11.77 10.62 20.11
N GLY A 126 12.08 9.35 20.33
CA GLY A 126 11.20 8.37 20.98
C GLY A 126 9.80 8.24 20.36
N SER A 127 8.77 8.47 21.18
CA SER A 127 7.36 8.20 20.87
C SER A 127 6.75 9.08 19.77
N ASP A 128 7.26 10.31 19.57
CA ASP A 128 6.78 11.21 18.51
C ASP A 128 7.04 10.62 17.12
N PHE A 129 8.20 9.95 16.93
CA PHE A 129 8.51 9.26 15.68
C PHE A 129 7.54 8.11 15.42
N VAL A 130 7.26 7.30 16.44
CA VAL A 130 6.35 6.17 16.32
C VAL A 130 4.95 6.65 15.93
N ALA A 131 4.48 7.77 16.48
CA ALA A 131 3.19 8.36 16.07
C ALA A 131 3.15 8.73 14.58
N VAL A 132 4.23 9.33 14.06
CA VAL A 132 4.36 9.64 12.62
C VAL A 132 4.35 8.35 11.81
N HIS A 133 5.20 7.39 12.16
CA HIS A 133 5.33 6.12 11.44
C HIS A 133 3.99 5.37 11.39
N MET A 134 3.28 5.27 12.52
CA MET A 134 1.98 4.59 12.58
C MET A 134 0.91 5.30 11.75
N SER A 135 0.93 6.64 11.72
CA SER A 135 -0.01 7.42 10.91
C SER A 135 0.28 7.32 9.40
N TRP A 136 1.57 7.23 9.05
CA TRP A 136 2.00 7.01 7.67
C TRP A 136 1.63 5.60 7.19
N GLY A 137 1.89 4.58 8.01
CA GLY A 137 1.45 3.20 7.77
C GLY A 137 -0.06 3.14 7.57
N ALA A 138 -0.84 3.76 8.45
CA ALA A 138 -2.30 3.84 8.29
C ALA A 138 -2.73 4.43 6.93
N ALA A 139 -2.05 5.48 6.44
CA ALA A 139 -2.34 6.06 5.13
C ALA A 139 -2.01 5.08 3.99
N ASN A 140 -0.88 4.37 4.08
CA ASN A 140 -0.48 3.38 3.08
C ASN A 140 -1.49 2.21 3.04
N GLU A 141 -1.83 1.63 4.19
CA GLU A 141 -2.79 0.52 4.30
C GLU A 141 -4.18 0.91 3.81
N TYR A 142 -4.66 2.12 4.18
CA TYR A 142 -5.92 2.63 3.66
C TYR A 142 -5.91 2.71 2.12
N SER A 143 -4.78 3.13 1.54
CA SER A 143 -4.63 3.24 0.09
C SER A 143 -4.58 1.87 -0.59
N ALA A 144 -3.92 0.87 0.01
CA ALA A 144 -3.88 -0.50 -0.50
C ALA A 144 -5.28 -1.12 -0.52
N VAL A 145 -6.00 -1.08 0.60
CA VAL A 145 -7.40 -1.55 0.69
C VAL A 145 -8.28 -0.91 -0.40
N ALA A 146 -8.13 0.41 -0.62
CA ALA A 146 -8.88 1.10 -1.67
C ALA A 146 -8.46 0.67 -3.08
N ALA A 147 -7.17 0.53 -3.35
CA ALA A 147 -6.67 0.07 -4.64
C ALA A 147 -7.21 -1.33 -4.99
N TYR A 148 -7.14 -2.28 -4.06
CA TYR A 148 -7.70 -3.63 -4.24
C TYR A 148 -9.20 -3.62 -4.53
N LYS A 149 -9.97 -2.84 -3.76
CA LYS A 149 -11.42 -2.71 -3.97
C LYS A 149 -11.76 -2.07 -5.31
N ARG A 150 -11.06 -0.99 -5.67
CA ARG A 150 -11.23 -0.30 -6.95
C ARG A 150 -10.90 -1.22 -8.12
N MET A 151 -9.81 -1.97 -8.05
CA MET A 151 -9.42 -2.91 -9.08
C MET A 151 -10.46 -4.04 -9.23
N ALA A 152 -10.97 -4.58 -8.12
CA ALA A 152 -12.04 -5.59 -8.13
C ALA A 152 -13.35 -5.06 -8.73
N GLU A 153 -13.67 -3.78 -8.54
CA GLU A 153 -14.86 -3.11 -9.10
C GLU A 153 -14.71 -2.83 -10.61
N LEU A 154 -13.51 -2.45 -11.05
CA LEU A 154 -13.24 -2.05 -12.44
C LEU A 154 -13.11 -3.24 -13.39
N GLU A 155 -12.40 -4.30 -12.99
CA GLU A 155 -12.16 -5.45 -13.85
C GLU A 155 -13.37 -6.37 -13.99
N GLN A 156 -14.20 -6.46 -12.95
CA GLN A 156 -15.42 -7.30 -12.88
C GLN A 156 -15.22 -8.79 -13.20
N ASP A 157 -13.99 -9.26 -13.45
CA ASP A 157 -13.67 -10.67 -13.57
C ASP A 157 -13.89 -11.37 -12.21
N PRO A 158 -14.70 -12.45 -12.15
CA PRO A 158 -15.10 -13.05 -10.88
C PRO A 158 -13.93 -13.68 -10.12
N VAL A 159 -12.93 -14.23 -10.83
CA VAL A 159 -11.77 -14.89 -10.22
C VAL A 159 -10.84 -13.84 -9.64
N LEU A 160 -10.49 -12.81 -10.42
CA LEU A 160 -9.64 -11.72 -9.97
C LEU A 160 -10.31 -10.93 -8.84
N ALA A 161 -11.59 -10.56 -9.00
CA ALA A 161 -12.29 -9.77 -8.00
C ALA A 161 -12.42 -10.50 -6.66
N GLU A 162 -12.59 -11.82 -6.67
CA GLU A 162 -12.59 -12.61 -5.43
C GLU A 162 -11.22 -12.56 -4.74
N LEU A 163 -10.12 -12.79 -5.47
CA LEU A 163 -8.77 -12.68 -4.89
C LEU A 163 -8.53 -11.30 -4.26
N LEU A 164 -8.78 -10.22 -5.02
CA LEU A 164 -8.53 -8.86 -4.57
C LEU A 164 -9.40 -8.49 -3.35
N ARG A 165 -10.64 -9.01 -3.25
CA ARG A 165 -11.49 -8.83 -2.06
C ARG A 165 -10.95 -9.58 -0.85
N ARG A 166 -10.39 -10.78 -1.04
CA ARG A 166 -9.75 -11.54 0.03
C ARG A 166 -8.52 -10.81 0.57
N ILE A 167 -7.66 -10.30 -0.32
CA ILE A 167 -6.50 -9.48 0.06
C ILE A 167 -6.98 -8.22 0.82
N ALA A 168 -7.92 -7.46 0.26
CA ALA A 168 -8.47 -6.27 0.91
C ALA A 168 -9.07 -6.53 2.30
N LYS A 169 -9.53 -7.77 2.57
CA LYS A 169 -10.04 -8.19 3.89
C LYS A 169 -8.91 -8.44 4.89
N GLN A 170 -7.78 -9.03 4.47
CA GLN A 170 -6.60 -9.12 5.34
C GLN A 170 -6.02 -7.74 5.63
N GLU A 171 -5.90 -6.91 4.61
CA GLU A 171 -5.39 -5.53 4.70
C GLU A 171 -6.21 -4.66 5.67
N ALA A 172 -7.53 -4.89 5.78
CA ALA A 172 -8.35 -4.19 6.76
C ALA A 172 -7.92 -4.45 8.22
N ARG A 173 -7.28 -5.58 8.51
CA ARG A 173 -6.69 -5.89 9.83
C ARG A 173 -5.41 -5.09 10.04
N HIS A 174 -4.59 -4.90 9.01
CA HIS A 174 -3.39 -4.07 9.04
C HIS A 174 -3.75 -2.60 9.31
N VAL A 175 -4.77 -2.08 8.59
CA VAL A 175 -5.36 -0.77 8.85
C VAL A 175 -5.75 -0.63 10.33
N ALA A 176 -6.43 -1.62 10.90
CA ALA A 176 -6.88 -1.56 12.29
C ALA A 176 -5.72 -1.43 13.28
N PHE A 177 -4.62 -2.14 13.07
CA PHE A 177 -3.41 -2.01 13.88
C PHE A 177 -2.83 -0.59 13.77
N TYR A 178 -2.46 -0.16 12.57
CA TYR A 178 -1.82 1.14 12.36
C TYR A 178 -2.69 2.31 12.86
N VAL A 179 -4.00 2.29 12.60
CA VAL A 179 -4.93 3.33 13.04
C VAL A 179 -5.04 3.35 14.56
N SER A 180 -5.10 2.19 15.23
CA SER A 180 -5.16 2.12 16.70
C SER A 180 -3.90 2.73 17.34
N GLN A 181 -2.73 2.33 16.85
CA GLN A 181 -1.43 2.82 17.31
C GLN A 181 -1.23 4.32 17.02
N ALA A 182 -1.60 4.77 15.81
CA ALA A 182 -1.58 6.19 15.45
C ALA A 182 -2.49 7.00 16.37
N ARG A 183 -3.74 6.58 16.56
CA ARG A 183 -4.71 7.29 17.39
C ARG A 183 -4.24 7.41 18.83
N GLU A 184 -3.81 6.31 19.44
CA GLU A 184 -3.34 6.28 20.82
C GLU A 184 -2.18 7.27 21.04
N ARG A 185 -1.17 7.23 20.17
CA ARG A 185 0.03 8.06 20.32
C ARG A 185 -0.24 9.52 20.01
N LEU A 186 -1.05 9.80 18.99
CA LEU A 186 -1.46 11.16 18.66
C LEU A 186 -2.31 11.78 19.78
N MET A 187 -3.16 11.02 20.48
CA MET A 187 -3.90 11.54 21.64
C MET A 187 -2.97 11.99 22.78
N LYS A 188 -1.81 11.34 22.95
CA LYS A 188 -0.86 11.60 24.04
C LYS A 188 0.10 12.78 23.78
N SER A 189 0.29 13.22 22.52
CA SER A 189 1.30 14.24 22.18
C SER A 189 0.81 15.26 21.14
N LYS A 190 0.64 16.53 21.55
CA LYS A 190 0.36 17.64 20.62
C LYS A 190 1.53 17.94 19.69
N LYS A 191 2.76 17.65 20.12
CA LYS A 191 3.95 17.78 19.29
C LYS A 191 3.94 16.75 18.16
N ALA A 192 3.63 15.49 18.49
CA ALA A 192 3.40 14.44 17.49
C ALA A 192 2.31 14.84 16.50
N GLN A 193 1.17 15.38 16.97
CA GLN A 193 0.11 15.89 16.07
C GLN A 193 0.63 16.92 15.06
N LYS A 194 1.36 17.95 15.53
CA LYS A 194 1.88 18.99 14.63
C LYS A 194 2.88 18.42 13.62
N LEU A 195 3.76 17.53 14.08
CA LEU A 195 4.80 16.91 13.25
C LEU A 195 4.20 15.95 12.21
N THR A 196 3.35 15.02 12.63
CA THR A 196 2.64 14.09 11.75
C THR A 196 1.84 14.86 10.71
N ARG A 197 1.11 15.91 11.11
CA ARG A 197 0.35 16.74 10.17
C ARG A 197 1.25 17.38 9.13
N PHE A 198 2.37 17.97 9.56
CA PHE A 198 3.35 18.58 8.66
C PHE A 198 3.87 17.56 7.64
N LEU A 199 4.36 16.42 8.11
CA LEU A 199 4.96 15.39 7.26
C LEU A 199 3.94 14.76 6.30
N LEU A 200 2.75 14.39 6.77
CA LEU A 200 1.68 13.89 5.89
C LEU A 200 1.30 14.94 4.84
N SER A 201 1.26 16.22 5.19
CA SER A 201 0.85 17.27 4.26
C SER A 201 1.90 17.70 3.23
N LYS A 202 3.18 17.41 3.47
CA LYS A 202 4.31 17.94 2.68
C LYS A 202 5.23 16.89 2.09
N VAL A 203 5.30 15.70 2.67
CA VAL A 203 6.30 14.68 2.35
C VAL A 203 5.65 13.37 1.94
N TRP A 204 4.46 13.06 2.47
CA TRP A 204 3.76 11.83 2.09
C TRP A 204 3.42 11.81 0.60
N ALA A 205 3.62 10.65 -0.01
CA ALA A 205 3.26 10.33 -1.37
C ALA A 205 2.61 8.94 -1.42
N PRO A 206 1.79 8.64 -2.43
CA PRO A 206 1.13 7.34 -2.55
C PRO A 206 2.13 6.18 -2.63
N VAL A 207 1.69 5.01 -2.17
CA VAL A 207 2.51 3.78 -2.18
C VAL A 207 2.98 3.48 -3.62
N GLY A 208 4.24 3.08 -3.73
CA GLY A 208 4.94 2.86 -5.00
C GLY A 208 5.66 4.10 -5.57
N SER A 209 5.32 5.32 -5.14
CA SER A 209 5.91 6.56 -5.70
C SER A 209 7.42 6.74 -5.48
N SER A 210 8.01 6.01 -4.54
CA SER A 210 9.45 6.08 -4.24
C SER A 210 10.27 4.96 -4.87
N ILE A 211 9.61 4.02 -5.56
CA ILE A 211 10.18 2.73 -5.98
C ILE A 211 9.85 2.38 -7.43
N MET A 212 8.74 2.90 -7.95
CA MET A 212 8.29 2.75 -9.32
C MET A 212 8.56 4.03 -10.11
N GLU A 213 8.67 3.89 -11.44
CA GLU A 213 8.78 5.02 -12.35
C GLU A 213 7.50 5.88 -12.30
N LEU A 214 7.66 7.20 -12.46
CA LEU A 214 6.55 8.15 -12.33
C LEU A 214 5.39 7.86 -13.30
N ASP A 215 5.71 7.36 -14.50
CA ASP A 215 4.70 7.03 -15.51
C ASP A 215 3.87 5.79 -15.12
N ASP A 216 4.45 4.82 -14.42
CA ASP A 216 3.70 3.67 -13.88
C ASP A 216 2.81 4.11 -12.72
N VAL A 217 3.31 4.98 -11.84
CA VAL A 217 2.51 5.58 -10.76
C VAL A 217 1.32 6.33 -11.35
N ARG A 218 1.55 7.22 -12.32
CA ARG A 218 0.47 7.96 -13.01
C ARG A 218 -0.54 7.03 -13.68
N PHE A 219 -0.06 5.99 -14.35
CA PHE A 219 -0.91 5.02 -15.02
C PHE A 219 -1.83 4.30 -14.02
N VAL A 220 -1.27 3.69 -12.97
CA VAL A 220 -2.05 2.93 -11.98
C VAL A 220 -3.04 3.81 -11.23
N PHE A 221 -2.60 4.98 -10.74
CA PHE A 221 -3.53 5.89 -10.07
C PHE A 221 -4.56 6.49 -11.04
N GLY A 222 -4.20 6.66 -12.32
CA GLY A 222 -5.14 7.00 -13.39
C GLY A 222 -6.20 5.92 -13.60
N GLN A 223 -5.81 4.65 -13.67
CA GLN A 223 -6.75 3.54 -13.82
C GLN A 223 -7.66 3.39 -12.60
N LEU A 224 -7.09 3.37 -11.40
CA LEU A 224 -7.84 3.05 -10.18
C LEU A 224 -8.67 4.22 -9.63
N MET A 225 -8.15 5.44 -9.74
CA MET A 225 -8.64 6.60 -8.99
C MET A 225 -9.15 7.77 -9.86
N SER A 226 -9.17 7.62 -11.19
CA SER A 226 -9.88 8.55 -12.07
C SER A 226 -11.40 8.43 -11.95
N GLY A 227 -12.10 9.40 -12.54
CA GLY A 227 -13.56 9.43 -12.54
C GLY A 227 -14.18 9.79 -11.19
N VAL A 228 -15.50 9.90 -11.18
CA VAL A 228 -16.27 10.30 -9.98
C VAL A 228 -16.08 9.31 -8.84
N ASP A 229 -16.10 8.01 -9.13
CA ASP A 229 -15.99 6.97 -8.10
C ASP A 229 -14.59 6.89 -7.51
N GLY A 230 -13.54 7.00 -8.34
CA GLY A 230 -12.15 7.04 -7.87
C GLY A 230 -11.87 8.25 -6.97
N ARG A 231 -12.39 9.43 -7.34
CA ARG A 231 -12.28 10.64 -6.51
C ARG A 231 -13.10 10.57 -5.24
N LYS A 232 -14.27 9.94 -5.27
CA LYS A 232 -15.07 9.65 -4.07
C LYS A 232 -14.34 8.70 -3.13
N ALA A 233 -13.66 7.68 -3.66
CA ALA A 233 -12.81 6.80 -2.87
C ALA A 233 -11.64 7.59 -2.23
N ALA A 234 -10.95 8.44 -2.99
CA ALA A 234 -9.89 9.30 -2.45
C ALA A 234 -10.37 10.23 -1.32
N ALA A 235 -11.53 10.86 -1.49
CA ALA A 235 -12.13 11.70 -0.46
C ALA A 235 -12.47 10.91 0.82
N LYS A 236 -12.89 9.64 0.67
CA LYS A 236 -13.13 8.76 1.83
C LYS A 236 -11.83 8.43 2.56
N LEU A 237 -10.74 8.20 1.85
CA LEU A 237 -9.41 7.99 2.44
C LEU A 237 -8.94 9.22 3.22
N ASP A 238 -9.11 10.41 2.63
CA ASP A 238 -8.83 11.67 3.31
C ASP A 238 -9.65 11.84 4.59
N GLN A 239 -10.95 11.50 4.54
CA GLN A 239 -11.80 11.54 5.74
C GLN A 239 -11.29 10.59 6.84
N ASN A 240 -10.83 9.39 6.48
CA ASN A 240 -10.29 8.43 7.44
C ASN A 240 -9.04 8.97 8.14
N ILE A 241 -8.12 9.57 7.39
CA ILE A 241 -6.92 10.22 7.97
C ILE A 241 -7.29 11.46 8.77
N SER A 242 -8.22 12.28 8.28
CA SER A 242 -8.72 13.48 8.96
C SER A 242 -9.35 13.16 10.34
N ASN A 243 -9.87 11.94 10.53
CA ASN A 243 -10.42 11.48 11.81
C ASN A 243 -9.34 11.14 12.87
N LEU A 244 -8.05 11.08 12.50
CA LEU A 244 -6.97 10.92 13.47
C LEU A 244 -6.76 12.21 14.28
N PRO A 245 -6.36 12.12 15.57
CA PRO A 245 -6.18 13.30 16.41
C PRO A 245 -5.19 14.30 15.79
N GLY A 246 -5.61 15.55 15.62
CA GLY A 246 -4.79 16.62 15.03
C GLY A 246 -4.69 16.62 13.50
N MET A 247 -5.35 15.68 12.81
CA MET A 247 -5.28 15.53 11.35
C MET A 247 -6.46 16.14 10.60
N SER A 248 -7.40 16.78 11.31
CA SER A 248 -8.62 17.34 10.72
C SER A 248 -8.33 18.22 9.48
N GLY A 249 -9.07 17.97 8.40
CA GLY A 249 -8.98 18.71 7.14
C GLY A 249 -7.75 18.41 6.29
N LEU A 250 -6.97 17.37 6.61
CA LEU A 250 -5.97 16.86 5.67
C LEU A 250 -6.64 16.23 4.45
N THR A 251 -6.09 16.53 3.27
CA THR A 251 -6.54 16.02 1.97
C THR A 251 -5.37 15.43 1.16
N ILE A 252 -4.58 14.58 1.80
CA ILE A 252 -3.30 14.09 1.26
C ILE A 252 -3.49 13.23 0.01
N PHE A 253 -4.55 12.42 -0.06
CA PHE A 253 -4.82 11.55 -1.20
C PHE A 253 -5.29 12.36 -2.39
N GLN A 254 -6.28 13.24 -2.21
CA GLN A 254 -6.74 14.10 -3.29
C GLN A 254 -5.63 14.99 -3.84
N LYS A 255 -4.82 15.60 -2.97
CA LYS A 255 -3.67 16.41 -3.40
C LYS A 255 -2.63 15.61 -4.17
N ALA A 256 -2.37 14.36 -3.75
CA ALA A 256 -1.45 13.49 -4.48
C ALA A 256 -2.00 13.13 -5.88
N LEU A 257 -3.29 12.80 -5.98
CA LEU A 257 -3.94 12.55 -7.27
C LEU A 257 -3.91 13.78 -8.18
N ASP A 258 -4.16 14.97 -7.63
CA ASP A 258 -4.07 16.23 -8.38
C ASP A 258 -2.64 16.47 -8.88
N GLY A 259 -1.63 16.22 -8.05
CA GLY A 259 -0.21 16.32 -8.42
C GLY A 259 0.21 15.31 -9.49
N LEU A 260 -0.44 14.14 -9.54
CA LEU A 260 -0.26 13.14 -10.60
C LEU A 260 -1.05 13.46 -11.87
N GLY A 261 -1.93 14.47 -11.85
CA GLY A 261 -2.81 14.82 -12.98
C GLY A 261 -4.01 13.88 -13.14
N VAL A 262 -4.37 13.10 -12.11
CA VAL A 262 -5.51 12.17 -12.14
C VAL A 262 -6.81 12.94 -11.93
N ARG A 263 -7.57 13.12 -13.02
CA ARG A 263 -8.75 13.99 -13.04
C ARG A 263 -10.05 13.27 -12.68
N ALA A 264 -11.02 14.03 -12.16
CA ALA A 264 -12.35 13.56 -11.80
C ALA A 264 -13.27 13.29 -13.01
N ASP A 265 -12.96 13.92 -14.15
CA ASP A 265 -13.68 13.85 -15.42
C ASP A 265 -13.00 12.92 -16.44
N GLY A 266 -11.85 12.34 -16.11
CA GLY A 266 -11.18 11.34 -16.94
C GLY A 266 -11.97 10.03 -16.94
N ALA A 267 -12.26 9.51 -18.14
CA ALA A 267 -12.60 8.10 -18.26
C ALA A 267 -11.38 7.27 -17.82
N ALA A 268 -11.61 6.22 -17.03
CA ALA A 268 -10.58 5.20 -16.86
C ALA A 268 -10.16 4.70 -18.25
N PRO A 269 -8.85 4.51 -18.54
CA PRO A 269 -8.43 3.91 -19.80
C PRO A 269 -9.22 2.61 -20.01
N SER A 270 -9.83 2.45 -21.17
CA SER A 270 -10.77 1.36 -21.42
C SER A 270 -10.02 0.02 -21.36
N ALA A 271 -10.50 -0.91 -20.53
CA ALA A 271 -9.99 -2.29 -20.47
C ALA A 271 -10.08 -3.05 -21.82
N ASN A 272 -10.75 -2.48 -22.83
CA ASN A 272 -10.88 -3.06 -24.17
C ASN A 272 -9.92 -2.39 -25.18
N GLY A 273 -8.63 -2.46 -24.91
CA GLY A 273 -7.60 -2.28 -25.94
C GLY A 273 -7.54 -3.52 -26.83
N SER A 274 -8.43 -3.63 -27.82
CA SER A 274 -8.31 -4.59 -28.91
C SER A 274 -6.92 -4.42 -29.55
N VAL A 275 -6.09 -5.46 -29.43
CA VAL A 275 -4.85 -5.58 -30.20
C VAL A 275 -5.26 -5.69 -31.66
N ALA A 276 -5.09 -4.60 -32.41
CA ALA A 276 -5.06 -4.67 -33.86
C ALA A 276 -3.79 -5.44 -34.25
N THR A 277 -4.00 -6.65 -34.77
CA THR A 277 -2.96 -7.47 -35.38
C THR A 277 -2.38 -6.76 -36.60
N ALA A 278 -1.04 -6.70 -36.65
CA ALA A 278 -0.26 -6.50 -37.87
C ALA A 278 0.84 -7.56 -37.90
#